data_AF-A0AAW0F2B1-F1
#
_entry.id   AF-A0AAW0F2B1-F1
#
_cell.length_a   1.000
_cell.length_b   1.000
_cell.length_c   1.000
_cell.angle_alpha   90.00
_cell.angle_beta   90.00
_cell.angle_gamma   90.00
#
_symmetry.space_group_name_H-M   'P 1'
#
loop_
_entity.id
_entity.type
_entity.pdbx_description
1 polymer ?
#
loop_
_entity_poly.entity_id
_entity_poly.type
_entity_poly.pdbx_seq_one_letter_code
_entity_poly.pdbx_strand_id
1 'polypeptide(L)'
;MRRSLLKTAVAAVLVCATVRGWAQHVVSEPEEVTGHRRDLDALQARTVSTRVSRGNRVADTAGRPFVITAPPDWTPIRVAVFTFDIANSSRYCTEAGQVRPDFDGNTVICRPEDVLTDTKKQTLLEFLIPSAVRLHEERLSVQRERGNIVVDQLINQHPDCRQFSIPDSHRREGVANADFLLYVAAGPTVGTTAAWASACQFFANGRPSVGVANVSPKDITDDPQGMRVIAHEILHALGFHFHVFEEQRMVGHVSSLRGKSDVPVIKSPMVVAQARAHFGCSTQTFLELEDMGGEGTKLSHWKRRSMKDDLMAGTPVAGIYSAITIAAMEDTGFYKGNYSMAEPMMYGRNAGCGLLREKCVVNGVSQFPEMFCGYANATNLVCASDRLGVGDCNIVNYDLPLPPQFQYFSDATIGGADAIMDYCPYVVPYAETRCFFDGRELNGSVYGAMSRCFDAPAGFSESGRSSAQYGLCAEVHCETTTTTYSVKVKGATMYTQCTPGTTLTLSSLSSDFSDGHITCPPHDSVCGIRVTTTPIR
;
A
#
# COMPACT_ATOMS: atom_id res chain seq x y z
N MET A 1 -53.73 4.81 53.73
CA MET A 1 -54.65 5.77 53.11
C MET A 1 -54.79 5.37 51.64
N ARG A 2 -55.81 4.56 51.26
CA ARG A 2 -57.04 4.97 50.50
C ARG A 2 -56.72 6.01 49.42
N ARG A 3 -56.92 5.77 48.12
CA ARG A 3 -58.15 5.39 47.36
C ARG A 3 -57.72 4.55 46.11
N SER A 4 -58.29 3.41 45.71
CA SER A 4 -59.68 3.07 45.30
C SER A 4 -60.18 3.97 44.15
N LEU A 5 -60.89 3.56 43.09
CA LEU A 5 -61.61 2.35 42.63
C LEU A 5 -62.22 2.78 41.26
N LEU A 6 -62.22 1.97 40.18
CA LEU A 6 -63.37 1.29 39.53
C LEU A 6 -62.84 0.85 38.14
N LYS A 7 -62.84 -0.40 37.64
CA LYS A 7 -63.85 -1.47 37.47
C LYS A 7 -65.00 -1.16 36.49
N THR A 8 -64.95 -1.81 35.32
CA THR A 8 -66.03 -2.60 34.63
C THR A 8 -65.39 -3.27 33.38
N ALA A 9 -65.22 -4.59 33.26
CA ALA A 9 -66.19 -5.67 32.93
C ALA A 9 -66.72 -5.57 31.47
N VAL A 10 -66.85 -6.58 30.61
CA VAL A 10 -66.75 -8.07 30.64
C VAL A 10 -66.87 -8.56 29.17
N ALA A 11 -66.46 -9.82 28.90
CA ALA A 11 -67.01 -10.78 27.91
C ALA A 11 -66.07 -11.29 26.80
N ALA A 12 -65.91 -12.61 26.80
CA ALA A 12 -65.32 -13.43 25.76
C ALA A 12 -66.30 -13.67 24.60
N VAL A 13 -65.78 -13.75 23.37
CA VAL A 13 -66.45 -14.42 22.25
C VAL A 13 -65.40 -15.14 21.39
N LEU A 14 -65.60 -16.45 21.24
CA LEU A 14 -64.97 -17.33 20.26
C LEU A 14 -65.76 -17.19 18.94
N VAL A 15 -65.13 -16.84 17.82
CA VAL A 15 -65.67 -17.12 16.47
C VAL A 15 -64.54 -17.51 15.52
N CYS A 16 -64.71 -18.67 14.92
CA CYS A 16 -63.94 -19.21 13.81
C CYS A 16 -64.68 -18.85 12.51
N ALA A 17 -64.05 -18.21 11.52
CA ALA A 17 -64.53 -18.16 10.12
C ALA A 17 -63.48 -17.56 9.15
N THR A 18 -62.87 -18.45 8.37
CA THR A 18 -62.55 -18.42 6.93
C THR A 18 -62.47 -17.11 6.11
N VAL A 19 -61.30 -16.98 5.44
CA VAL A 19 -61.03 -16.70 4.00
C VAL A 19 -61.35 -15.31 3.42
N ARG A 20 -60.30 -14.52 3.11
CA ARG A 20 -59.88 -14.06 1.75
C ARG A 20 -58.88 -12.90 1.85
N GLY A 21 -57.93 -12.89 0.91
CA GLY A 21 -56.64 -12.20 0.98
C GLY A 21 -56.66 -10.69 0.83
N TRP A 22 -55.56 -10.07 1.27
CA TRP A 22 -55.21 -8.68 0.99
C TRP A 22 -53.70 -8.56 0.76
N ALA A 23 -53.39 -7.89 -0.36
CA ALA A 23 -52.28 -6.97 -0.61
C ALA A 23 -50.85 -7.33 -0.15
N GLN A 24 -49.96 -7.42 -1.15
CA GLN A 24 -48.53 -7.24 -1.01
C GLN A 24 -48.25 -5.87 -0.36
N HIS A 25 -47.73 -5.86 0.87
CA HIS A 25 -46.96 -4.74 1.37
C HIS A 25 -45.50 -4.96 0.97
N VAL A 26 -45.09 -4.22 -0.06
CA VAL A 26 -43.68 -3.92 -0.32
C VAL A 26 -43.23 -3.07 0.86
N VAL A 27 -42.45 -3.66 1.76
CA VAL A 27 -41.70 -2.91 2.76
C VAL A 27 -40.60 -2.18 2.00
N SER A 28 -40.72 -0.85 1.92
CA SER A 28 -39.64 0.03 1.46
C SER A 28 -38.49 -0.07 2.46
N GLU A 29 -37.33 -0.51 1.99
CA GLU A 29 -36.06 -0.33 2.71
C GLU A 29 -35.82 1.17 2.96
N PRO A 30 -35.23 1.57 4.10
CA PRO A 30 -34.92 2.96 4.36
C PRO A 30 -33.93 3.52 3.32
N GLU A 31 -34.15 4.76 2.87
CA GLU A 31 -33.36 5.44 1.82
C GLU A 31 -31.85 5.51 2.14
N GLU A 32 -31.44 5.43 3.41
CA GLU A 32 -30.02 5.37 3.83
C GLU A 32 -29.31 4.06 3.43
N VAL A 33 -30.00 2.91 3.55
CA VAL A 33 -29.43 1.59 3.23
C VAL A 33 -29.33 1.37 1.73
N THR A 34 -30.24 1.97 0.96
CA THR A 34 -30.25 1.89 -0.51
C THR A 34 -29.29 2.92 -1.15
N GLY A 35 -29.01 4.04 -0.49
CA GLY A 35 -27.95 4.97 -0.87
C GLY A 35 -26.55 4.36 -0.75
N HIS A 36 -26.23 3.73 0.40
CA HIS A 36 -24.91 3.12 0.62
C HIS A 36 -24.65 1.86 -0.18
N ARG A 37 -25.68 1.07 -0.50
CA ARG A 37 -25.54 -0.05 -1.43
C ARG A 37 -25.16 0.44 -2.84
N ARG A 38 -25.65 1.62 -3.26
CA ARG A 38 -25.25 2.24 -4.53
C ARG A 38 -23.83 2.80 -4.51
N ASP A 39 -23.35 3.31 -3.38
CA ASP A 39 -21.96 3.76 -3.23
C ASP A 39 -20.98 2.58 -3.24
N LEU A 40 -21.33 1.48 -2.57
CA LEU A 40 -20.59 0.21 -2.62
C LEU A 40 -20.67 -0.44 -4.00
N ASP A 41 -21.84 -0.42 -4.66
CA ASP A 41 -22.02 -0.91 -6.02
C ASP A 41 -21.26 -0.02 -7.03
N ALA A 42 -21.13 1.29 -6.79
CA ALA A 42 -20.29 2.18 -7.59
C ALA A 42 -18.79 1.96 -7.38
N LEU A 43 -18.38 1.48 -6.20
CA LEU A 43 -17.04 0.98 -5.89
C LEU A 43 -16.79 -0.41 -6.51
N GLN A 44 -17.79 -1.29 -6.53
CA GLN A 44 -17.73 -2.66 -7.08
C GLN A 44 -17.91 -2.74 -8.60
N ALA A 45 -18.66 -1.82 -9.23
CA ALA A 45 -18.97 -1.83 -10.66
C ALA A 45 -17.81 -1.33 -11.56
N ARG A 46 -16.70 -0.86 -10.96
CA ARG A 46 -15.58 -0.24 -11.67
C ARG A 46 -14.53 -1.23 -12.18
N THR A 47 -14.91 -2.44 -12.60
CA THR A 47 -13.91 -3.54 -12.71
C THR A 47 -14.20 -4.66 -13.67
N VAL A 48 -13.20 -4.91 -14.51
CA VAL A 48 -12.99 -6.20 -15.15
C VAL A 48 -11.49 -6.54 -15.23
N SER A 49 -11.23 -7.85 -15.21
CA SER A 49 -10.01 -8.63 -15.52
C SER A 49 -8.96 -8.00 -16.45
N THR A 50 -7.67 -8.29 -16.20
CA THR A 50 -6.59 -7.97 -17.14
C THR A 50 -6.08 -9.20 -17.90
N ARG A 51 -5.94 -9.02 -19.23
CA ARG A 51 -4.87 -9.65 -20.01
C ARG A 51 -3.65 -8.72 -19.95
N VAL A 52 -2.49 -9.33 -19.77
CA VAL A 52 -1.18 -8.67 -19.61
C VAL A 52 -0.71 -8.02 -20.92
N SER A 53 -0.25 -6.77 -20.84
CA SER A 53 0.62 -6.16 -21.86
C SER A 53 2.02 -6.78 -21.75
N ARG A 54 2.55 -7.29 -22.86
CA ARG A 54 3.89 -7.88 -22.96
C ARG A 54 4.97 -6.79 -22.82
N GLY A 55 5.26 -6.33 -21.61
CA GLY A 55 6.35 -5.39 -21.34
C GLY A 55 7.12 -5.82 -20.11
N ASN A 56 8.40 -6.15 -20.27
CA ASN A 56 9.36 -6.66 -19.27
C ASN A 56 9.44 -8.20 -19.17
N ARG A 57 9.92 -8.82 -20.26
CA ARG A 57 10.54 -10.15 -20.20
C ARG A 57 12.02 -9.96 -19.93
N VAL A 58 12.50 -10.30 -18.73
CA VAL A 58 13.94 -10.49 -18.50
C VAL A 58 14.37 -11.70 -19.32
N ALA A 59 15.38 -11.53 -20.16
CA ALA A 59 15.95 -12.62 -20.94
C ALA A 59 17.16 -13.21 -20.22
N ASP A 60 17.35 -14.53 -20.32
CA ASP A 60 18.62 -15.14 -19.90
C ASP A 60 19.78 -14.68 -20.79
N THR A 61 21.01 -15.10 -20.48
CA THR A 61 22.20 -14.80 -21.28
C THR A 61 22.15 -15.34 -22.72
N ALA A 62 21.11 -16.09 -23.08
CA ALA A 62 20.81 -16.60 -24.42
C ALA A 62 19.58 -15.93 -25.08
N GLY A 63 19.05 -14.85 -24.52
CA GLY A 63 17.98 -14.06 -25.15
C GLY A 63 16.58 -14.66 -25.07
N ARG A 64 16.34 -15.67 -24.21
CA ARG A 64 15.02 -16.31 -24.07
C ARG A 64 14.15 -15.63 -23.01
N PRO A 65 12.87 -15.33 -23.28
CA PRO A 65 11.95 -14.83 -22.26
C PRO A 65 11.86 -15.76 -21.05
N PHE A 66 12.07 -15.24 -19.83
CA PHE A 66 11.59 -15.89 -18.62
C PHE A 66 10.06 -15.85 -18.60
N VAL A 67 9.42 -16.92 -19.07
CA VAL A 67 8.04 -17.25 -18.69
C VAL A 67 8.16 -18.55 -17.91
N ILE A 68 8.48 -18.46 -16.62
CA ILE A 68 8.37 -19.61 -15.74
C ILE A 68 6.90 -19.68 -15.35
N THR A 69 6.11 -20.44 -16.10
CA THR A 69 4.94 -21.09 -15.49
C THR A 69 5.48 -21.94 -14.34
N ALA A 70 4.93 -21.76 -13.14
CA ALA A 70 5.38 -22.51 -11.98
C ALA A 70 5.40 -24.02 -12.33
N PRO A 71 6.44 -24.78 -11.91
CA PRO A 71 6.45 -26.23 -12.11
C PRO A 71 5.15 -26.85 -11.60
N PRO A 72 4.71 -28.02 -12.11
CA PRO A 72 3.39 -28.59 -11.82
C PRO A 72 3.05 -28.74 -10.32
N ASP A 73 4.05 -28.76 -9.43
CA ASP A 73 3.90 -28.88 -7.98
C ASP A 73 3.71 -27.54 -7.24
N TRP A 74 3.82 -26.40 -7.94
CA TRP A 74 3.64 -25.06 -7.37
C TRP A 74 2.28 -24.50 -7.77
N THR A 75 1.54 -24.04 -6.77
CA THR A 75 0.17 -23.53 -6.97
C THR A 75 -0.04 -22.25 -6.19
N PRO A 76 -0.97 -21.36 -6.58
CA PRO A 76 -1.27 -20.15 -5.83
C PRO A 76 -1.48 -20.46 -4.34
N ILE A 77 -0.83 -19.66 -3.49
CA ILE A 77 -0.98 -19.76 -2.04
C ILE A 77 -2.44 -19.54 -1.65
N ARG A 78 -2.93 -20.29 -0.67
CA ARG A 78 -4.25 -20.12 -0.06
C ARG A 78 -4.07 -19.54 1.33
N VAL A 79 -4.50 -18.30 1.52
CA VAL A 79 -4.46 -17.64 2.84
C VAL A 79 -5.83 -17.74 3.49
N ALA A 80 -5.92 -18.51 4.58
CA ALA A 80 -7.13 -18.58 5.39
C ALA A 80 -7.13 -17.44 6.41
N VAL A 81 -8.05 -16.50 6.27
CA VAL A 81 -8.17 -15.33 7.16
C VAL A 81 -9.24 -15.56 8.22
N PHE A 82 -8.92 -15.23 9.46
CA PHE A 82 -9.83 -15.32 10.60
C PHE A 82 -9.93 -13.98 11.33
N THR A 83 -11.17 -13.51 11.53
CA THR A 83 -11.46 -12.18 12.08
C THR A 83 -12.21 -12.27 13.41
N PHE A 84 -11.91 -13.31 14.22
CA PHE A 84 -12.59 -13.58 15.49
C PHE A 84 -12.54 -12.38 16.46
N ASP A 85 -11.43 -11.67 16.48
CA ASP A 85 -11.26 -10.47 17.31
C ASP A 85 -12.08 -9.28 16.80
N ILE A 86 -12.31 -9.17 15.49
CA ILE A 86 -13.20 -8.15 14.89
C ILE A 86 -14.69 -8.53 15.08
N ALA A 87 -15.00 -9.81 15.24
CA ALA A 87 -16.35 -10.29 15.53
C ALA A 87 -16.76 -10.10 17.00
N ASN A 88 -15.80 -9.92 17.91
CA ASN A 88 -16.04 -9.83 19.35
C ASN A 88 -15.93 -8.38 19.86
N SER A 89 -17.05 -7.77 20.26
CA SER A 89 -17.12 -6.36 20.72
C SER A 89 -16.32 -6.04 22.00
N SER A 90 -15.85 -7.07 22.72
CA SER A 90 -14.92 -6.89 23.85
C SER A 90 -13.45 -6.74 23.41
N ARG A 91 -13.16 -6.93 22.12
CA ARG A 91 -11.80 -7.02 21.57
C ARG A 91 -11.43 -5.83 20.69
N TYR A 92 -12.40 -4.98 20.33
CA TYR A 92 -12.20 -3.73 19.62
C TYR A 92 -13.06 -2.61 20.21
N CYS A 93 -12.75 -1.36 19.88
CA CYS A 93 -13.48 -0.19 20.39
C CYS A 93 -14.81 -0.01 19.68
N THR A 94 -15.93 -0.11 20.41
CA THR A 94 -17.28 0.20 19.89
C THR A 94 -17.72 1.62 20.24
N GLU A 95 -17.11 2.23 21.26
CA GLU A 95 -17.38 3.61 21.66
C GLU A 95 -16.11 4.22 22.30
N ALA A 96 -16.00 5.54 22.27
CA ALA A 96 -14.91 6.26 22.93
C ALA A 96 -15.01 6.14 24.46
N GLY A 97 -13.86 6.07 25.13
CA GLY A 97 -13.76 5.90 26.58
C GLY A 97 -13.73 4.44 27.06
N GLN A 98 -14.01 3.46 26.20
CA GLN A 98 -13.81 2.05 26.52
C GLN A 98 -12.34 1.71 26.71
N VAL A 99 -12.06 0.64 27.45
CA VAL A 99 -10.72 0.04 27.52
C VAL A 99 -10.70 -1.23 26.67
N ARG A 100 -9.77 -1.30 25.72
CA ARG A 100 -9.63 -2.41 24.76
C ARG A 100 -8.15 -2.78 24.55
N PRO A 101 -7.87 -4.02 24.14
CA PRO A 101 -6.49 -4.43 23.83
C PRO A 101 -5.93 -3.63 22.65
N ASP A 102 -4.64 -3.29 22.73
CA ASP A 102 -3.85 -2.76 21.59
C ASP A 102 -3.23 -3.87 20.73
N PHE A 103 -3.42 -5.12 21.15
CA PHE A 103 -2.82 -6.34 20.57
C PHE A 103 -1.29 -6.40 20.65
N ASP A 104 -0.67 -5.50 21.42
CA ASP A 104 0.77 -5.45 21.70
C ASP A 104 1.06 -5.72 23.20
N GLY A 105 0.13 -6.44 23.84
CA GLY A 105 0.24 -6.86 25.24
C GLY A 105 -0.25 -5.85 26.27
N ASN A 106 -0.83 -4.72 25.86
CA ASN A 106 -1.45 -3.76 26.78
C ASN A 106 -2.94 -3.54 26.48
N THR A 107 -3.54 -2.64 27.26
CA THR A 107 -4.87 -2.10 26.99
C THR A 107 -4.80 -0.58 26.96
N VAL A 108 -5.66 0.01 26.15
CA VAL A 108 -5.70 1.45 25.91
C VAL A 108 -7.13 1.96 26.00
N ILE A 109 -7.26 3.24 26.36
CA ILE A 109 -8.54 3.96 26.37
C ILE A 109 -8.84 4.39 24.94
N CYS A 110 -9.94 3.88 24.40
CA CYS A 110 -10.43 4.18 23.06
C CYS A 110 -10.70 5.67 22.89
N ARG A 111 -10.06 6.29 21.91
CA ARG A 111 -10.39 7.65 21.45
C ARG A 111 -11.49 7.60 20.39
N PRO A 112 -12.11 8.73 20.03
CA PRO A 112 -13.11 8.76 18.97
C PRO A 112 -12.61 8.16 17.64
N GLU A 113 -11.36 8.43 17.27
CA GLU A 113 -10.73 7.90 16.06
C GLU A 113 -10.52 6.37 16.10
N ASP A 114 -10.39 5.80 17.30
CA ASP A 114 -10.15 4.36 17.51
C ASP A 114 -11.44 3.53 17.40
N VAL A 115 -12.61 4.17 17.32
CA VAL A 115 -13.88 3.46 17.20
C VAL A 115 -13.98 2.79 15.82
N LEU A 116 -14.15 1.46 15.83
CA LEU A 116 -14.42 0.67 14.63
C LEU A 116 -15.91 0.73 14.34
N THR A 117 -16.32 1.79 13.64
CA THR A 117 -17.71 1.96 13.17
C THR A 117 -18.11 0.86 12.20
N ASP A 118 -19.42 0.67 11.98
CA ASP A 118 -19.92 -0.32 11.03
C ASP A 118 -19.36 -0.08 9.61
N THR A 119 -19.25 1.18 9.17
CA THR A 119 -18.64 1.54 7.88
C THR A 119 -17.16 1.15 7.80
N LYS A 120 -16.36 1.43 8.84
CA LYS A 120 -14.94 1.02 8.89
C LYS A 120 -14.82 -0.50 8.90
N LYS A 121 -15.66 -1.17 9.69
CA LYS A 121 -15.69 -2.63 9.79
C LYS A 121 -16.03 -3.27 8.45
N GLN A 122 -17.04 -2.74 7.75
CA GLN A 122 -17.41 -3.20 6.41
C GLN A 122 -16.27 -2.98 5.42
N THR A 123 -15.69 -1.77 5.38
CA THR A 123 -14.55 -1.45 4.51
C THR A 123 -13.36 -2.39 4.75
N LEU A 124 -13.04 -2.66 6.01
CA LEU A 124 -11.95 -3.56 6.39
C LEU A 124 -12.21 -5.00 5.92
N LEU A 125 -13.39 -5.54 6.21
CA LEU A 125 -13.73 -6.95 5.98
C LEU A 125 -14.07 -7.25 4.52
N GLU A 126 -14.74 -6.34 3.82
CA GLU A 126 -15.25 -6.55 2.47
C GLU A 126 -14.34 -5.96 1.39
N PHE A 127 -13.35 -5.12 1.73
CA PHE A 127 -12.49 -4.52 0.73
C PHE A 127 -11.00 -4.63 1.07
N LEU A 128 -10.55 -4.07 2.19
CA LEU A 128 -9.12 -3.91 2.45
C LEU A 128 -8.41 -5.25 2.66
N ILE A 129 -8.91 -6.10 3.57
CA ILE A 129 -8.29 -7.41 3.86
C ILE A 129 -8.34 -8.34 2.62
N PRO A 130 -9.50 -8.56 1.97
CA PRO A 130 -9.55 -9.43 0.79
C PRO A 130 -8.64 -8.95 -0.34
N SER A 131 -8.58 -7.63 -0.59
CA SER A 131 -7.74 -7.06 -1.64
C SER A 131 -6.24 -7.21 -1.34
N ALA A 132 -5.83 -7.00 -0.08
CA ALA A 132 -4.46 -7.20 0.35
C ALA A 132 -4.02 -8.68 0.23
N VAL A 133 -4.86 -9.61 0.70
CA VAL A 133 -4.60 -11.06 0.55
C VAL A 133 -4.46 -11.44 -0.92
N ARG A 134 -5.37 -10.97 -1.77
CA ARG A 134 -5.35 -11.27 -3.20
C ARG A 134 -4.06 -10.81 -3.88
N LEU A 135 -3.46 -9.69 -3.45
CA LEU A 135 -2.16 -9.25 -3.98
C LEU A 135 -1.08 -10.32 -3.81
N HIS A 136 -1.06 -11.01 -2.67
CA HIS A 136 -0.13 -12.11 -2.40
C HIS A 136 -0.51 -13.38 -3.16
N GLU A 137 -1.79 -13.78 -3.16
CA GLU A 137 -2.25 -15.01 -3.83
C GLU A 137 -1.98 -15.00 -5.34
N GLU A 138 -2.07 -13.84 -6.00
CA GLU A 138 -1.78 -13.70 -7.42
C GLU A 138 -0.28 -13.72 -7.76
N ARG A 139 0.58 -13.39 -6.78
CA ARG A 139 2.02 -13.19 -6.96
C ARG A 139 2.87 -14.32 -6.39
N LEU A 140 2.36 -15.07 -5.43
CA LEU A 140 3.10 -16.11 -4.72
C LEU A 140 2.41 -17.45 -4.90
N SER A 141 3.17 -18.42 -5.40
CA SER A 141 2.80 -19.83 -5.39
C SER A 141 3.59 -20.57 -4.33
N VAL A 142 3.05 -21.68 -3.82
CA VAL A 142 3.66 -22.55 -2.81
C VAL A 142 3.62 -24.02 -3.26
N GLN A 143 4.54 -24.81 -2.74
CA GLN A 143 4.37 -26.26 -2.64
C GLN A 143 3.53 -26.55 -1.40
N ARG A 144 2.39 -27.21 -1.61
CA ARG A 144 1.41 -27.42 -0.54
C ARG A 144 1.90 -28.48 0.45
N GLU A 145 1.80 -28.15 1.73
CA GLU A 145 2.00 -29.12 2.81
C GLU A 145 0.78 -30.06 2.88
N ARG A 146 1.01 -31.30 3.31
CA ARG A 146 -0.06 -32.30 3.42
C ARG A 146 -0.77 -32.16 4.77
N GLY A 147 -2.11 -32.23 4.73
CA GLY A 147 -2.95 -32.24 5.93
C GLY A 147 -3.40 -30.84 6.35
N ASN A 148 -3.90 -30.75 7.58
CA ASN A 148 -4.40 -29.51 8.16
C ASN A 148 -3.25 -28.72 8.80
N ILE A 149 -3.33 -27.39 8.76
CA ILE A 149 -2.44 -26.55 9.58
C ILE A 149 -3.00 -26.56 10.99
N VAL A 150 -2.30 -27.23 11.91
CA VAL A 150 -2.63 -27.25 13.33
C VAL A 150 -1.87 -26.12 14.02
N VAL A 151 -2.59 -25.29 14.77
CA VAL A 151 -1.98 -24.18 15.52
C VAL A 151 -1.42 -24.69 16.84
N ASP A 152 -0.11 -24.59 16.97
CA ASP A 152 0.64 -25.04 18.14
C ASP A 152 0.24 -24.22 19.39
N GLN A 153 0.23 -24.86 20.55
CA GLN A 153 0.06 -24.18 21.84
C GLN A 153 1.23 -23.25 22.17
N LEU A 154 2.42 -23.50 21.61
CA LEU A 154 3.60 -22.65 21.75
C LEU A 154 3.35 -21.22 21.24
N ILE A 155 2.35 -20.99 20.38
CA ILE A 155 1.96 -19.65 19.94
C ILE A 155 1.65 -18.70 21.11
N ASN A 156 1.22 -19.24 22.25
CA ASN A 156 0.91 -18.46 23.45
C ASN A 156 2.17 -17.98 24.20
N GLN A 157 3.35 -18.46 23.82
CA GLN A 157 4.63 -18.01 24.36
C GLN A 157 5.17 -16.79 23.59
N HIS A 158 4.69 -16.57 22.36
CA HIS A 158 5.04 -15.39 21.59
C HIS A 158 4.30 -14.15 22.12
N PRO A 159 4.98 -13.03 22.43
CA PRO A 159 4.38 -11.84 23.03
C PRO A 159 3.18 -11.28 22.27
N ASP A 160 3.29 -11.23 20.93
CA ASP A 160 2.27 -10.71 20.03
C ASP A 160 1.17 -11.76 19.75
N CYS A 161 1.57 -12.98 19.38
CA CYS A 161 0.61 -13.99 18.92
C CYS A 161 -0.34 -14.47 20.02
N ARG A 162 0.10 -14.45 21.29
CA ARG A 162 -0.77 -14.77 22.45
C ARG A 162 -1.92 -13.76 22.61
N GLN A 163 -1.83 -12.59 21.98
CA GLN A 163 -2.86 -11.57 22.05
C GLN A 163 -4.07 -11.88 21.18
N PHE A 164 -4.04 -12.92 20.32
CA PHE A 164 -5.11 -13.18 19.35
C PHE A 164 -6.03 -14.33 19.76
N SER A 165 -7.30 -14.21 19.37
CA SER A 165 -8.30 -15.23 19.63
C SER A 165 -8.15 -16.41 18.67
N ILE A 166 -7.70 -17.55 19.19
CA ILE A 166 -7.46 -18.79 18.40
C ILE A 166 -8.38 -19.90 18.94
N PRO A 167 -9.38 -20.36 18.17
CA PRO A 167 -10.31 -21.40 18.60
C PRO A 167 -9.62 -22.76 18.88
N ASP A 168 -10.16 -23.51 19.84
CA ASP A 168 -9.66 -24.85 20.18
C ASP A 168 -9.73 -25.85 19.02
N SER A 169 -10.65 -25.66 18.06
CA SER A 169 -10.72 -26.49 16.86
C SER A 169 -9.46 -26.31 15.99
N HIS A 170 -8.92 -25.10 15.86
CA HIS A 170 -7.71 -24.85 15.08
C HIS A 170 -6.46 -25.45 15.75
N ARG A 171 -6.51 -25.65 17.09
CA ARG A 171 -5.44 -26.28 17.87
C ARG A 171 -5.53 -27.81 17.90
N ARG A 172 -6.73 -28.38 17.78
CA ARG A 172 -6.97 -29.83 17.88
C ARG A 172 -7.13 -30.50 16.51
N GLU A 173 -7.99 -29.95 15.68
CA GLU A 173 -8.33 -30.50 14.36
C GLU A 173 -7.48 -29.85 13.25
N GLY A 174 -7.09 -28.60 13.44
CA GLY A 174 -6.40 -27.80 12.44
C GLY A 174 -7.32 -27.29 11.33
N VAL A 175 -6.78 -26.41 10.49
CA VAL A 175 -7.50 -25.82 9.36
C VAL A 175 -7.12 -26.56 8.07
N ALA A 176 -8.13 -27.11 7.40
CA ALA A 176 -7.96 -27.76 6.11
C ALA A 176 -7.86 -26.73 4.96
N ASN A 177 -7.30 -27.15 3.84
CA ASN A 177 -7.27 -26.39 2.58
C ASN A 177 -6.63 -25.00 2.64
N ALA A 178 -5.70 -24.78 3.57
CA ALA A 178 -4.93 -23.56 3.71
C ALA A 178 -3.44 -23.83 3.57
N ASP A 179 -2.70 -22.83 3.11
CA ASP A 179 -1.23 -22.86 3.05
C ASP A 179 -0.59 -21.86 4.03
N PHE A 180 -1.40 -20.95 4.58
CA PHE A 180 -1.06 -19.99 5.63
C PHE A 180 -2.35 -19.58 6.38
N LEU A 181 -2.30 -19.47 7.70
CA LEU A 181 -3.41 -18.98 8.54
C LEU A 181 -3.09 -17.56 9.03
N LEU A 182 -3.99 -16.61 8.78
CA LEU A 182 -3.85 -15.23 9.23
C LEU A 182 -4.98 -14.85 10.20
N TYR A 183 -4.63 -14.47 11.42
CA TYR A 183 -5.58 -13.98 12.41
C TYR A 183 -5.53 -12.45 12.46
N VAL A 184 -6.65 -11.79 12.19
CA VAL A 184 -6.72 -10.33 12.04
C VAL A 184 -7.57 -9.70 13.14
N ALA A 185 -7.02 -8.66 13.74
CA ALA A 185 -7.65 -7.80 14.73
C ALA A 185 -7.75 -6.35 14.23
N ALA A 186 -8.56 -5.56 14.94
CA ALA A 186 -8.70 -4.12 14.70
C ALA A 186 -8.75 -3.37 16.04
N GLY A 187 -7.62 -3.36 16.73
CA GLY A 187 -7.41 -2.63 17.98
C GLY A 187 -6.60 -1.36 17.78
N PRO A 188 -6.66 -0.42 18.74
CA PRO A 188 -5.96 0.86 18.62
C PRO A 188 -4.44 0.69 18.59
N THR A 189 -3.76 1.58 17.89
CA THR A 189 -2.30 1.61 17.78
C THR A 189 -1.72 2.93 18.26
N VAL A 190 -0.49 2.89 18.79
CA VAL A 190 0.24 4.07 19.26
C VAL A 190 0.95 4.78 18.09
N GLY A 191 1.05 6.11 18.17
CA GLY A 191 1.81 6.91 17.21
C GLY A 191 1.21 6.84 15.79
N THR A 192 2.07 6.62 14.80
CA THR A 192 1.73 6.63 13.36
C THR A 192 1.57 5.23 12.76
N THR A 193 1.55 4.18 13.58
CA THR A 193 1.43 2.79 13.10
C THR A 193 0.01 2.51 12.60
N ALA A 194 -0.17 2.39 11.29
CA ALA A 194 -1.47 2.11 10.69
C ALA A 194 -1.88 0.63 10.77
N ALA A 195 -0.91 -0.27 10.68
CA ALA A 195 -1.07 -1.70 10.91
C ALA A 195 0.27 -2.31 11.33
N TRP A 196 0.24 -3.55 11.80
CA TRP A 196 1.42 -4.37 12.00
C TRP A 196 1.06 -5.84 11.83
N ALA A 197 2.02 -6.68 11.50
CA ALA A 197 1.83 -8.13 11.49
C ALA A 197 3.11 -8.89 11.86
N SER A 198 2.93 -10.15 12.26
CA SER A 198 4.03 -11.01 12.68
C SER A 198 3.78 -12.47 12.30
N ALA A 199 4.87 -13.20 12.04
CA ALA A 199 4.84 -14.65 11.84
C ALA A 199 4.92 -15.35 13.20
N CYS A 200 4.00 -16.28 13.44
CA CYS A 200 3.79 -16.90 14.75
C CYS A 200 4.18 -18.38 14.81
N GLN A 201 4.12 -19.05 13.66
CA GLN A 201 4.41 -20.47 13.53
C GLN A 201 4.95 -20.75 12.13
N PHE A 202 5.83 -21.75 12.03
CA PHE A 202 6.50 -22.13 10.80
C PHE A 202 6.33 -23.63 10.55
N PHE A 203 6.35 -24.03 9.28
CA PHE A 203 6.50 -25.42 8.87
C PHE A 203 7.93 -25.90 9.11
N ALA A 204 8.15 -27.22 8.99
CA ALA A 204 9.47 -27.82 9.20
C ALA A 204 10.57 -27.33 8.23
N ASN A 205 10.17 -26.81 7.06
CA ASN A 205 11.08 -26.19 6.10
C ASN A 205 11.39 -24.71 6.40
N GLY A 206 10.85 -24.15 7.50
CA GLY A 206 11.02 -22.75 7.88
C GLY A 206 10.00 -21.79 7.25
N ARG A 207 9.12 -22.24 6.35
CA ARG A 207 8.08 -21.38 5.75
C ARG A 207 7.03 -21.01 6.80
N PRO A 208 6.64 -19.73 6.95
CA PRO A 208 5.55 -19.34 7.84
C PRO A 208 4.24 -20.10 7.54
N SER A 209 3.59 -20.59 8.58
CA SER A 209 2.31 -21.32 8.52
C SER A 209 1.17 -20.59 9.22
N VAL A 210 1.48 -19.78 10.25
CA VAL A 210 0.52 -18.97 11.00
C VAL A 210 1.10 -17.59 11.23
N GLY A 211 0.30 -16.55 11.04
CA GLY A 211 0.63 -15.18 11.41
C GLY A 211 -0.57 -14.43 11.99
N VAL A 212 -0.28 -13.28 12.55
CA VAL A 212 -1.26 -12.36 13.12
C VAL A 212 -1.09 -10.97 12.51
N ALA A 213 -2.17 -10.20 12.43
CA ALA A 213 -2.13 -8.81 11.99
C ALA A 213 -3.12 -7.96 12.79
N ASN A 214 -2.75 -6.73 13.11
CA ASN A 214 -3.64 -5.74 13.69
C ASN A 214 -3.72 -4.52 12.78
N VAL A 215 -4.93 -4.05 12.50
CA VAL A 215 -5.18 -2.85 11.68
C VAL A 215 -5.81 -1.77 12.54
N SER A 216 -5.18 -0.60 12.60
CA SER A 216 -5.65 0.50 13.45
C SER A 216 -6.97 1.07 12.93
N PRO A 217 -8.04 1.13 13.75
CA PRO A 217 -9.31 1.70 13.29
C PRO A 217 -9.22 3.16 12.85
N LYS A 218 -8.26 3.95 13.36
CA LYS A 218 -8.08 5.36 13.00
C LYS A 218 -7.58 5.54 11.55
N ASP A 219 -6.92 4.53 10.99
CA ASP A 219 -6.31 4.55 9.66
C ASP A 219 -7.15 3.78 8.62
N ILE A 220 -8.32 3.25 9.01
CA ILE A 220 -9.26 2.63 8.08
C ILE A 220 -10.02 3.75 7.36
N THR A 221 -9.66 3.93 6.09
CA THR A 221 -10.33 4.81 5.14
C THR A 221 -10.68 4.03 3.87
N ASP A 222 -11.43 4.67 2.97
CA ASP A 222 -11.71 4.19 1.61
C ASP A 222 -10.53 4.38 0.64
N ASP A 223 -9.37 4.85 1.12
CA ASP A 223 -8.15 5.04 0.33
C ASP A 223 -7.56 3.68 -0.07
N PRO A 224 -7.33 3.42 -1.38
CA PRO A 224 -6.59 2.24 -1.85
C PRO A 224 -5.21 2.05 -1.21
N GLN A 225 -4.58 3.11 -0.66
CA GLN A 225 -3.32 2.99 0.07
C GLN A 225 -3.46 2.16 1.36
N GLY A 226 -4.63 2.17 2.01
CA GLY A 226 -4.87 1.33 3.20
C GLY A 226 -4.68 -0.15 2.89
N MET A 227 -5.11 -0.60 1.71
CA MET A 227 -4.90 -1.98 1.24
C MET A 227 -3.41 -2.28 1.00
N ARG A 228 -2.61 -1.30 0.56
CA ARG A 228 -1.15 -1.48 0.38
C ARG A 228 -0.42 -1.62 1.71
N VAL A 229 -0.83 -0.87 2.72
CA VAL A 229 -0.29 -1.03 4.08
C VAL A 229 -0.62 -2.43 4.62
N ILE A 230 -1.86 -2.91 4.49
CA ILE A 230 -2.20 -4.26 4.95
C ILE A 230 -1.42 -5.32 4.17
N ALA A 231 -1.23 -5.17 2.87
CA ALA A 231 -0.43 -6.10 2.07
C ALA A 231 1.06 -6.09 2.47
N HIS A 232 1.60 -4.94 2.82
CA HIS A 232 2.96 -4.83 3.38
C HIS A 232 3.09 -5.67 4.66
N GLU A 233 2.16 -5.49 5.60
CA GLU A 233 2.18 -6.23 6.86
C GLU A 233 1.98 -7.73 6.66
N ILE A 234 1.02 -8.14 5.82
CA ILE A 234 0.82 -9.57 5.50
C ILE A 234 2.10 -10.17 4.92
N LEU A 235 2.87 -9.41 4.13
CA LEU A 235 4.13 -9.91 3.56
C LEU A 235 5.20 -10.15 4.63
N HIS A 236 5.26 -9.34 5.69
CA HIS A 236 6.07 -9.63 6.87
C HIS A 236 5.66 -10.95 7.53
N ALA A 237 4.36 -11.16 7.74
CA ALA A 237 3.84 -12.41 8.32
C ALA A 237 4.08 -13.64 7.41
N LEU A 238 4.22 -13.43 6.09
CA LEU A 238 4.64 -14.42 5.11
C LEU A 238 6.17 -14.60 5.02
N GLY A 239 6.95 -13.89 5.83
CA GLY A 239 8.39 -14.13 5.98
C GLY A 239 9.29 -13.16 5.21
N PHE A 240 8.79 -12.01 4.75
CA PHE A 240 9.65 -10.89 4.37
C PHE A 240 10.24 -10.27 5.63
N HIS A 241 11.27 -10.90 6.18
CA HIS A 241 11.85 -10.49 7.45
C HIS A 241 13.34 -10.84 7.47
N PHE A 242 14.14 -9.99 8.11
CA PHE A 242 15.59 -10.18 8.18
C PHE A 242 16.01 -11.57 8.65
N HIS A 243 15.38 -12.08 9.70
CA HIS A 243 15.70 -13.40 10.26
C HIS A 243 15.52 -14.51 9.23
N VAL A 244 14.43 -14.48 8.45
CA VAL A 244 14.20 -15.44 7.36
C VAL A 244 15.30 -15.28 6.29
N PHE A 245 15.62 -14.05 5.89
CA PHE A 245 16.68 -13.82 4.91
C PHE A 245 18.05 -14.31 5.39
N GLU A 246 18.35 -14.20 6.69
CA GLU A 246 19.59 -14.70 7.29
C GLU A 246 19.62 -16.23 7.31
N GLU A 247 18.55 -16.88 7.78
CA GLU A 247 18.43 -18.35 7.79
C GLU A 247 18.56 -18.95 6.38
N GLN A 248 17.97 -18.27 5.39
CA GLN A 248 18.06 -18.65 3.97
C GLN A 248 19.37 -18.18 3.30
N ARG A 249 20.33 -17.63 4.07
CA ARG A 249 21.66 -17.19 3.60
C ARG A 249 21.62 -16.18 2.45
N MET A 250 20.60 -15.33 2.44
CA MET A 250 20.39 -14.28 1.44
C MET A 250 21.12 -12.98 1.80
N VAL A 251 21.35 -12.75 3.10
CA VAL A 251 21.96 -11.52 3.63
C VAL A 251 23.47 -11.51 3.43
N GLY A 252 24.00 -10.33 3.14
CA GLY A 252 25.42 -10.03 3.28
C GLY A 252 25.64 -8.58 3.66
N HIS A 253 26.91 -8.21 3.75
CA HIS A 253 27.32 -6.84 4.06
C HIS A 253 28.21 -6.28 2.96
N VAL A 254 28.16 -4.96 2.77
CA VAL A 254 29.01 -4.21 1.85
C VAL A 254 29.62 -3.02 2.59
N SER A 255 30.95 -2.95 2.59
CA SER A 255 31.68 -1.83 3.17
C SER A 255 31.90 -0.71 2.17
N SER A 256 32.08 0.50 2.71
CA SER A 256 32.36 1.73 1.96
C SER A 256 31.30 2.12 0.93
N LEU A 257 30.06 1.63 1.08
CA LEU A 257 28.97 1.98 0.17
C LEU A 257 28.51 3.42 0.42
N ARG A 258 28.80 4.30 -0.54
CA ARG A 258 28.53 5.75 -0.42
C ARG A 258 29.13 6.37 0.85
N GLY A 259 30.28 5.84 1.31
CA GLY A 259 30.95 6.30 2.53
C GLY A 259 30.48 5.66 3.83
N LYS A 260 29.49 4.75 3.80
CA LYS A 260 29.07 3.96 4.97
C LYS A 260 29.99 2.76 5.16
N SER A 261 30.37 2.44 6.41
CA SER A 261 31.33 1.37 6.72
C SER A 261 30.76 -0.03 6.62
N ASP A 262 29.47 -0.20 6.91
CA ASP A 262 28.80 -1.50 6.95
C ASP A 262 27.33 -1.33 6.55
N VAL A 263 26.95 -1.85 5.39
CA VAL A 263 25.58 -1.76 4.86
C VAL A 263 25.00 -3.16 4.67
N PRO A 264 23.85 -3.47 5.30
CA PRO A 264 23.14 -4.73 5.12
C PRO A 264 22.53 -4.79 3.72
N VAL A 265 22.69 -5.93 3.05
CA VAL A 265 22.22 -6.13 1.69
C VAL A 265 21.69 -7.55 1.48
N ILE A 266 20.83 -7.74 0.49
CA ILE A 266 20.47 -9.05 -0.06
C ILE A 266 21.33 -9.34 -1.30
N LYS A 267 21.96 -10.52 -1.33
CA LYS A 267 22.85 -10.98 -2.43
C LYS A 267 22.26 -12.16 -3.20
N SER A 268 21.01 -12.53 -2.94
CA SER A 268 20.38 -13.70 -3.52
C SER A 268 20.12 -13.55 -5.04
N PRO A 269 20.13 -14.65 -5.80
CA PRO A 269 20.21 -14.60 -7.26
C PRO A 269 19.06 -13.86 -7.94
N MET A 270 17.81 -14.11 -7.54
CA MET A 270 16.65 -13.49 -8.18
C MET A 270 16.53 -12.02 -7.80
N VAL A 271 16.80 -11.65 -6.54
CA VAL A 271 16.84 -10.24 -6.12
C VAL A 271 17.88 -9.47 -6.93
N VAL A 272 19.10 -10.01 -7.09
CA VAL A 272 20.15 -9.37 -7.89
C VAL A 272 19.73 -9.27 -9.36
N ALA A 273 19.14 -10.31 -9.92
CA ALA A 273 18.66 -10.29 -11.31
C ALA A 273 17.60 -9.20 -11.54
N GLN A 274 16.61 -9.10 -10.64
CA GLN A 274 15.57 -8.09 -10.74
C GLN A 274 16.08 -6.68 -10.46
N ALA A 275 17.04 -6.51 -9.52
CA ALA A 275 17.70 -5.23 -9.29
C ALA A 275 18.47 -4.76 -10.54
N ARG A 276 19.24 -5.66 -11.18
CA ARG A 276 19.94 -5.33 -12.45
C ARG A 276 18.97 -4.84 -13.52
N ALA A 277 17.85 -5.56 -13.69
CA ALA A 277 16.83 -5.23 -14.67
C ALA A 277 16.11 -3.91 -14.36
N HIS A 278 15.74 -3.69 -13.10
CA HIS A 278 15.02 -2.49 -12.66
C HIS A 278 15.89 -1.23 -12.79
N PHE A 279 17.09 -1.25 -12.20
CA PHE A 279 17.97 -0.07 -12.20
C PHE A 279 18.73 0.13 -13.52
N GLY A 280 18.70 -0.83 -14.45
CA GLY A 280 19.53 -0.80 -15.66
C GLY A 280 21.03 -0.89 -15.34
N CYS A 281 21.39 -1.59 -14.26
CA CYS A 281 22.78 -1.74 -13.81
C CYS A 281 23.23 -3.20 -13.90
N SER A 282 23.81 -3.60 -15.03
CA SER A 282 24.24 -4.99 -15.29
C SER A 282 25.30 -5.51 -14.30
N THR A 283 26.11 -4.62 -13.72
CA THR A 283 27.17 -4.97 -12.77
C THR A 283 26.70 -5.05 -11.32
N GLN A 284 25.40 -4.87 -11.05
CA GLN A 284 24.90 -4.92 -9.67
C GLN A 284 25.05 -6.32 -9.08
N THR A 285 25.41 -6.43 -7.81
CA THR A 285 25.65 -7.73 -7.13
C THR A 285 24.86 -7.90 -5.84
N PHE A 286 24.04 -6.92 -5.48
CA PHE A 286 23.23 -6.93 -4.26
C PHE A 286 22.05 -5.96 -4.37
N LEU A 287 21.16 -5.93 -3.39
CA LEU A 287 20.24 -4.82 -3.14
C LEU A 287 20.25 -4.46 -1.66
N GLU A 288 20.21 -3.17 -1.34
CA GLU A 288 20.30 -2.69 0.04
C GLU A 288 19.03 -2.93 0.84
N LEU A 289 19.22 -3.37 2.09
CA LEU A 289 18.20 -3.32 3.11
C LEU A 289 18.28 -1.98 3.84
N GLU A 290 17.18 -1.59 4.48
CA GLU A 290 17.14 -0.38 5.28
C GLU A 290 18.08 -0.48 6.48
N ASP A 291 18.90 0.54 6.70
CA ASP A 291 19.92 0.60 7.73
C ASP A 291 19.70 1.76 8.73
N MET A 292 18.68 2.59 8.46
CA MET A 292 18.26 3.72 9.30
C MET A 292 16.86 3.47 9.87
N GLY A 293 16.40 4.33 10.79
CA GLY A 293 15.11 4.16 11.48
C GLY A 293 15.22 3.34 12.77
N GLY A 294 14.11 2.74 13.21
CA GLY A 294 14.01 1.91 14.42
C GLY A 294 14.18 0.41 14.14
N GLU A 295 14.04 -0.42 15.18
CA GLU A 295 14.08 -1.89 15.06
C GLU A 295 13.02 -2.42 14.08
N GLY A 296 11.81 -1.87 14.13
CA GLY A 296 10.74 -2.20 13.18
C GLY A 296 10.93 -1.67 11.76
N THR A 297 12.04 -0.97 11.46
CA THR A 297 12.32 -0.42 10.12
C THR A 297 13.57 -1.03 9.52
N LYS A 298 14.66 -1.13 10.29
CA LYS A 298 15.93 -1.65 9.80
C LYS A 298 15.80 -3.13 9.40
N LEU A 299 16.61 -3.53 8.43
CA LEU A 299 16.86 -4.92 8.02
C LEU A 299 15.69 -5.69 7.39
N SER A 300 14.44 -5.35 7.72
CA SER A 300 13.24 -6.01 7.20
C SER A 300 12.55 -5.22 6.09
N HIS A 301 13.20 -4.17 5.57
CA HIS A 301 12.70 -3.34 4.47
C HIS A 301 13.77 -3.13 3.40
N TRP A 302 13.34 -2.86 2.19
CA TRP A 302 14.22 -2.29 1.18
C TRP A 302 14.69 -0.89 1.56
N LYS A 303 15.93 -0.57 1.21
CA LYS A 303 16.46 0.77 1.41
C LYS A 303 15.58 1.80 0.69
N ARG A 304 14.92 2.66 1.47
CA ARG A 304 13.94 3.60 0.92
C ARG A 304 14.55 4.52 -0.14
N ARG A 305 15.79 4.95 0.06
CA ARG A 305 16.54 5.78 -0.90
C ARG A 305 16.51 5.24 -2.33
N SER A 306 16.60 3.91 -2.54
CA SER A 306 16.60 3.31 -3.88
C SER A 306 15.26 2.67 -4.26
N MET A 307 14.38 2.43 -3.30
CA MET A 307 13.15 1.66 -3.46
C MET A 307 11.92 2.37 -2.84
N LYS A 308 11.87 3.71 -2.80
CA LYS A 308 10.86 4.52 -2.06
C LYS A 308 9.41 4.08 -2.26
N ASP A 309 9.09 3.73 -3.49
CA ASP A 309 7.73 3.43 -3.91
C ASP A 309 7.38 1.94 -3.85
N ASP A 310 8.33 1.08 -3.48
CA ASP A 310 8.11 -0.36 -3.34
C ASP A 310 7.19 -0.65 -2.15
N LEU A 311 6.43 -1.74 -2.26
CA LEU A 311 5.60 -2.28 -1.19
C LEU A 311 6.39 -2.44 0.09
N MET A 312 7.63 -2.95 0.05
CA MET A 312 8.47 -3.21 1.23
C MET A 312 9.52 -2.13 1.48
N ALA A 313 9.28 -0.89 1.04
CA ALA A 313 10.05 0.25 1.54
C ALA A 313 9.71 0.51 3.01
N GLY A 314 10.63 1.02 3.83
CA GLY A 314 10.41 1.25 5.28
C GLY A 314 9.29 2.25 5.65
N THR A 315 8.66 2.90 4.67
CA THR A 315 7.47 3.76 4.86
C THR A 315 6.73 3.87 3.51
N PRO A 316 6.08 2.80 3.02
CA PRO A 316 5.64 2.73 1.62
C PRO A 316 4.79 3.95 1.25
N VAL A 317 5.11 4.58 0.11
CA VAL A 317 4.35 5.76 -0.39
C VAL A 317 3.32 5.32 -1.43
N ALA A 318 3.78 4.66 -2.50
CA ALA A 318 2.93 4.13 -3.55
C ALA A 318 2.52 2.65 -3.31
N GLY A 319 3.35 1.89 -2.58
CA GLY A 319 3.05 0.49 -2.24
C GLY A 319 3.15 -0.48 -3.42
N ILE A 320 4.09 -0.25 -4.33
CA ILE A 320 4.24 -1.03 -5.58
C ILE A 320 4.76 -2.43 -5.26
N TYR A 321 3.96 -3.46 -5.56
CA TYR A 321 4.40 -4.85 -5.39
C TYR A 321 5.29 -5.26 -6.57
N SER A 322 6.56 -4.83 -6.48
CA SER A 322 7.52 -4.95 -7.55
C SER A 322 8.02 -6.37 -7.79
N ALA A 323 8.64 -6.57 -8.94
CA ALA A 323 9.36 -7.81 -9.25
C ALA A 323 10.50 -8.11 -8.26
N ILE A 324 11.12 -7.08 -7.68
CA ILE A 324 12.20 -7.23 -6.70
C ILE A 324 11.65 -7.86 -5.41
N THR A 325 10.50 -7.38 -4.93
CA THR A 325 9.86 -7.92 -3.73
C THR A 325 9.36 -9.35 -3.94
N ILE A 326 8.80 -9.65 -5.12
CA ILE A 326 8.46 -11.02 -5.51
C ILE A 326 9.73 -11.91 -5.53
N ALA A 327 10.85 -11.39 -6.03
CA ALA A 327 12.11 -12.13 -6.07
C ALA A 327 12.70 -12.43 -4.70
N ALA A 328 12.57 -11.52 -3.72
CA ALA A 328 12.99 -11.82 -2.35
C ALA A 328 12.21 -12.99 -1.77
N MET A 329 10.88 -13.02 -1.97
CA MET A 329 10.06 -14.15 -1.53
C MET A 329 10.43 -15.44 -2.27
N GLU A 330 10.72 -15.39 -3.57
CA GLU A 330 11.17 -16.57 -4.32
C GLU A 330 12.52 -17.10 -3.83
N ASP A 331 13.48 -16.21 -3.55
CA ASP A 331 14.83 -16.59 -3.09
C ASP A 331 14.84 -17.18 -1.67
N THR A 332 13.77 -17.02 -0.88
CA THR A 332 13.61 -17.76 0.40
C THR A 332 13.48 -19.28 0.17
N GLY A 333 13.14 -19.71 -1.04
CA GLY A 333 12.80 -21.10 -1.36
C GLY A 333 11.40 -21.52 -0.90
N PHE A 334 10.68 -20.67 -0.17
CA PHE A 334 9.33 -20.94 0.32
C PHE A 334 8.25 -20.74 -0.75
N TYR A 335 8.51 -19.82 -1.68
CA TYR A 335 7.55 -19.36 -2.67
C TYR A 335 8.12 -19.48 -4.08
N LYS A 336 7.23 -19.55 -5.06
CA LYS A 336 7.54 -19.30 -6.46
C LYS A 336 6.85 -18.03 -6.91
N GLY A 337 7.62 -17.07 -7.41
CA GLY A 337 7.14 -15.77 -7.81
C GLY A 337 6.45 -15.79 -9.17
N ASN A 338 5.27 -15.17 -9.25
CA ASN A 338 4.57 -14.90 -10.49
C ASN A 338 4.87 -13.48 -10.98
N TYR A 339 6.00 -13.33 -11.66
CA TYR A 339 6.47 -12.03 -12.16
C TYR A 339 5.55 -11.37 -13.20
N SER A 340 4.61 -12.10 -13.83
CA SER A 340 3.63 -11.45 -14.72
C SER A 340 2.62 -10.57 -13.99
N MET A 341 2.53 -10.74 -12.67
CA MET A 341 1.70 -9.92 -11.79
C MET A 341 2.53 -8.84 -11.06
N ALA A 342 3.83 -8.74 -11.33
CA ALA A 342 4.66 -7.67 -10.80
C ALA A 342 4.16 -6.30 -11.28
N GLU A 343 4.08 -5.35 -10.36
CA GLU A 343 3.71 -3.98 -10.70
C GLU A 343 4.95 -3.19 -11.14
N PRO A 344 4.83 -2.36 -12.19
CA PRO A 344 5.96 -1.58 -12.66
C PRO A 344 6.23 -0.43 -11.69
N MET A 345 7.38 -0.47 -11.02
CA MET A 345 7.88 0.68 -10.27
C MET A 345 8.66 1.61 -11.21
N MET A 346 8.35 2.91 -11.19
CA MET A 346 9.09 3.92 -11.97
C MET A 346 10.26 4.50 -11.19
N TYR A 347 10.13 4.62 -9.87
CA TYR A 347 11.22 5.07 -9.00
C TYR A 347 12.48 4.23 -9.18
N GLY A 348 13.59 4.87 -9.51
CA GLY A 348 14.88 4.20 -9.76
C GLY A 348 14.98 3.42 -11.07
N ARG A 349 13.92 3.34 -11.89
CA ARG A 349 13.95 2.57 -13.14
C ARG A 349 14.99 3.16 -14.10
N ASN A 350 15.90 2.32 -14.58
CA ASN A 350 17.00 2.72 -15.48
C ASN A 350 17.88 3.86 -14.94
N ALA A 351 17.91 4.11 -13.63
CA ALA A 351 18.75 5.15 -13.02
C ALA A 351 20.26 4.86 -13.11
N GLY A 352 20.63 3.65 -13.55
CA GLY A 352 22.00 3.19 -13.69
C GLY A 352 22.64 2.80 -12.35
N CYS A 353 23.90 2.35 -12.43
CA CYS A 353 24.64 1.93 -11.24
C CYS A 353 24.95 3.08 -10.28
N GLY A 354 24.96 4.32 -10.78
CA GLY A 354 25.21 5.52 -9.97
C GLY A 354 24.25 5.63 -8.80
N LEU A 355 22.95 5.34 -9.01
CA LEU A 355 21.95 5.42 -7.93
C LEU A 355 22.38 4.60 -6.72
N LEU A 356 22.94 3.40 -6.93
CA LEU A 356 23.32 2.49 -5.85
C LEU A 356 24.71 2.79 -5.29
N ARG A 357 25.61 3.43 -6.05
CA ARG A 357 27.03 3.57 -5.68
C ARG A 357 27.46 4.99 -5.31
N GLU A 358 26.73 5.99 -5.75
CA GLU A 358 27.10 7.40 -5.65
C GLU A 358 26.12 8.17 -4.77
N LYS A 359 26.52 9.36 -4.32
CA LYS A 359 25.63 10.25 -3.57
C LYS A 359 24.46 10.71 -4.46
N CYS A 360 23.29 10.89 -3.85
CA CYS A 360 22.09 11.37 -4.55
C CYS A 360 22.23 12.81 -5.04
N VAL A 361 22.95 13.64 -4.30
CA VAL A 361 23.19 15.06 -4.56
C VAL A 361 24.67 15.35 -4.31
N VAL A 362 25.28 16.17 -5.18
CA VAL A 362 26.67 16.62 -5.06
C VAL A 362 26.70 18.14 -5.21
N ASN A 363 27.17 18.84 -4.18
CA ASN A 363 27.24 20.30 -4.14
C ASN A 363 25.90 20.98 -4.48
N GLY A 364 24.79 20.44 -3.96
CA GLY A 364 23.44 20.94 -4.23
C GLY A 364 22.90 20.59 -5.63
N VAL A 365 23.59 19.78 -6.42
CA VAL A 365 23.09 19.31 -7.72
C VAL A 365 22.67 17.85 -7.61
N SER A 366 21.39 17.58 -7.88
CA SER A 366 20.87 16.21 -7.92
C SER A 366 21.50 15.42 -9.06
N GLN A 367 21.98 14.23 -8.75
CA GLN A 367 22.50 13.27 -9.74
C GLN A 367 21.36 12.44 -10.35
N PHE A 368 20.16 12.46 -9.74
CA PHE A 368 18.97 11.76 -10.20
C PHE A 368 17.75 12.70 -10.09
N PRO A 369 17.60 13.69 -11.00
CA PRO A 369 16.58 14.75 -10.89
C PRO A 369 15.13 14.26 -10.82
N GLU A 370 14.84 13.08 -11.39
CA GLU A 370 13.52 12.43 -11.30
C GLU A 370 13.18 11.88 -9.91
N MET A 371 14.17 11.80 -9.00
CA MET A 371 14.04 11.16 -7.68
C MET A 371 14.40 12.10 -6.53
N PHE A 372 15.44 12.92 -6.71
CA PHE A 372 15.99 13.81 -5.69
C PHE A 372 16.07 15.23 -6.22
N CYS A 373 15.96 16.20 -5.32
CA CYS A 373 16.00 17.63 -5.61
C CYS A 373 17.20 18.28 -4.90
N GLY A 374 17.73 19.39 -5.45
CA GLY A 374 18.94 20.04 -4.90
C GLY A 374 18.80 21.54 -4.66
N TYR A 375 17.61 22.10 -4.88
CA TYR A 375 17.37 23.53 -4.79
C TYR A 375 16.93 23.89 -3.36
N ALA A 376 17.85 24.45 -2.56
CA ALA A 376 17.60 24.81 -1.16
C ALA A 376 16.52 25.91 -0.95
N ASN A 377 16.08 26.60 -2.01
CA ASN A 377 15.27 27.83 -1.91
C ASN A 377 14.08 27.92 -2.88
N ALA A 378 13.64 26.83 -3.52
CA ALA A 378 12.47 26.93 -4.39
C ALA A 378 11.20 26.53 -3.62
N THR A 379 10.38 27.52 -3.26
CA THR A 379 8.95 27.37 -2.88
C THR A 379 8.07 26.87 -4.06
N ASN A 380 8.69 26.21 -5.03
CA ASN A 380 8.05 25.73 -6.23
C ASN A 380 7.36 24.41 -5.91
N LEU A 381 6.03 24.47 -5.84
CA LEU A 381 5.17 23.31 -5.72
C LEU A 381 5.25 22.48 -7.02
N VAL A 382 5.88 21.31 -6.96
CA VAL A 382 6.16 20.40 -8.09
C VAL A 382 5.58 19.02 -7.81
N CYS A 383 5.46 18.16 -8.82
CA CYS A 383 5.01 16.79 -8.60
C CYS A 383 6.04 15.98 -7.80
N ALA A 384 5.55 15.19 -6.85
CA ALA A 384 6.34 14.12 -6.26
C ALA A 384 6.61 13.03 -7.30
N SER A 385 7.71 12.27 -7.13
CA SER A 385 8.13 11.21 -8.07
C SER A 385 7.11 10.09 -8.25
N ASP A 386 6.27 9.86 -7.24
CA ASP A 386 5.16 8.89 -7.26
C ASP A 386 3.89 9.43 -7.95
N ARG A 387 3.88 10.72 -8.32
CA ARG A 387 2.76 11.44 -8.93
C ARG A 387 1.47 11.39 -8.12
N LEU A 388 1.54 11.14 -6.82
CA LEU A 388 0.36 11.10 -5.94
C LEU A 388 -0.02 12.48 -5.40
N GLY A 389 0.84 13.48 -5.54
CA GLY A 389 0.55 14.84 -5.11
C GLY A 389 1.59 15.84 -5.57
N VAL A 390 1.31 17.09 -5.24
CA VAL A 390 2.21 18.24 -5.42
C VAL A 390 2.90 18.53 -4.09
N GLY A 391 4.18 18.89 -4.09
CA GLY A 391 4.93 19.19 -2.89
C GLY A 391 6.16 20.01 -3.18
N ASP A 392 7.01 20.17 -2.18
CA ASP A 392 8.29 20.85 -2.29
C ASP A 392 9.45 19.96 -1.82
N CYS A 393 10.65 20.43 -2.11
CA CYS A 393 11.87 19.71 -1.76
C CYS A 393 12.10 19.77 -0.24
N ASN A 394 12.16 18.62 0.43
CA ASN A 394 12.23 18.52 1.89
C ASN A 394 13.61 18.84 2.50
N ILE A 395 14.24 19.92 2.05
CA ILE A 395 15.53 20.38 2.55
C ILE A 395 15.33 21.08 3.90
N VAL A 396 16.17 20.72 4.87
CA VAL A 396 16.18 21.31 6.21
C VAL A 396 17.59 21.74 6.59
N ASN A 397 17.67 22.65 7.57
CA ASN A 397 18.92 23.07 8.19
C ASN A 397 19.03 22.45 9.58
N TYR A 398 20.09 21.69 9.83
CA TYR A 398 20.38 21.05 11.10
C TYR A 398 21.22 21.96 11.99
N ASP A 399 21.07 21.84 13.32
CA ASP A 399 21.90 22.61 14.27
C ASP A 399 23.37 22.16 14.24
N LEU A 400 23.63 20.93 13.81
CA LEU A 400 24.97 20.34 13.72
C LEU A 400 25.23 19.81 12.31
N PRO A 401 26.50 19.79 11.87
CA PRO A 401 26.87 19.18 10.59
C PRO A 401 26.41 17.73 10.50
N LEU A 402 25.83 17.37 9.36
CA LEU A 402 25.52 15.98 9.04
C LEU A 402 26.81 15.14 8.94
N PRO A 403 26.74 13.82 9.22
CA PRO A 403 27.87 12.92 8.98
C PRO A 403 28.41 13.03 7.53
N PRO A 404 29.72 12.88 7.28
CA PRO A 404 30.32 13.11 5.95
C PRO A 404 29.67 12.34 4.79
N GLN A 405 29.18 11.12 5.05
CA GLN A 405 28.47 10.29 4.08
C GLN A 405 27.12 10.90 3.64
N PHE A 406 26.51 11.75 4.47
CA PHE A 406 25.22 12.41 4.25
C PHE A 406 25.34 13.91 3.94
N GLN A 407 26.56 14.45 3.82
CA GLN A 407 26.77 15.83 3.39
C GLN A 407 26.61 15.94 1.86
N TYR A 408 25.59 16.66 1.41
CA TYR A 408 25.21 16.77 -0.01
C TYR A 408 25.37 18.18 -0.59
N PHE A 409 25.48 19.18 0.28
CA PHE A 409 25.58 20.60 -0.05
C PHE A 409 26.94 21.13 0.37
N SER A 410 27.29 22.34 -0.10
CA SER A 410 28.51 23.03 0.34
C SER A 410 28.47 23.36 1.84
N ASP A 411 27.27 23.58 2.37
CA ASP A 411 27.02 23.69 3.79
C ASP A 411 26.74 22.30 4.37
N ALA A 412 27.54 21.88 5.34
CA ALA A 412 27.45 20.57 5.96
C ALA A 412 26.23 20.40 6.87
N THR A 413 25.54 21.49 7.23
CA THR A 413 24.31 21.43 8.03
C THR A 413 23.03 21.29 7.20
N ILE A 414 23.14 21.29 5.87
CA ILE A 414 21.98 21.20 4.97
C ILE A 414 21.84 19.77 4.44
N GLY A 415 20.61 19.24 4.49
CA GLY A 415 20.25 17.94 3.93
C GLY A 415 18.75 17.76 3.82
N GLY A 416 18.30 16.59 3.34
CA GLY A 416 16.90 16.21 3.35
C GLY A 416 16.43 15.80 4.74
N ALA A 417 15.16 16.03 5.07
CA ALA A 417 14.61 15.79 6.41
C ALA A 417 14.54 14.31 6.84
N ASP A 418 14.61 13.38 5.89
CA ASP A 418 14.29 11.97 6.09
C ASP A 418 15.54 11.08 6.19
N ALA A 419 15.78 10.53 7.39
CA ALA A 419 16.95 9.71 7.68
C ALA A 419 16.95 8.37 6.89
N ILE A 420 15.79 7.76 6.62
CA ILE A 420 15.71 6.49 5.86
C ILE A 420 15.95 6.71 4.36
N MET A 421 15.89 7.97 3.91
CA MET A 421 16.36 8.39 2.58
C MET A 421 17.87 8.68 2.55
N ASP A 422 18.63 8.31 3.58
CA ASP A 422 20.02 8.75 3.79
C ASP A 422 20.16 10.27 3.80
N TYR A 423 19.13 11.00 4.28
CA TYR A 423 19.07 12.47 4.20
C TYR A 423 19.13 13.01 2.76
N CYS A 424 18.85 12.17 1.75
CA CYS A 424 18.72 12.65 0.38
C CYS A 424 17.44 13.50 0.27
N PRO A 425 17.55 14.77 -0.15
CA PRO A 425 16.37 15.61 -0.38
C PRO A 425 15.53 15.10 -1.56
N TYR A 426 14.21 15.07 -1.38
CA TYR A 426 13.22 14.67 -2.36
C TYR A 426 11.94 15.49 -2.20
N VAL A 427 11.08 15.47 -3.21
CA VAL A 427 9.79 16.17 -3.16
C VAL A 427 8.84 15.40 -2.25
N VAL A 428 8.34 16.06 -1.21
CA VAL A 428 7.34 15.50 -0.28
C VAL A 428 6.01 16.23 -0.50
N PRO A 429 4.94 15.53 -0.90
CA PRO A 429 3.63 16.15 -1.01
C PRO A 429 3.04 16.40 0.38
N TYR A 430 2.38 17.55 0.57
CA TYR A 430 1.56 17.80 1.75
C TYR A 430 0.29 16.94 1.72
N ALA A 431 -0.27 16.64 2.89
CA ALA A 431 -1.46 15.77 2.99
C ALA A 431 -2.63 16.33 2.17
N GLU A 432 -2.82 17.64 2.20
CA GLU A 432 -3.89 18.37 1.52
C GLU A 432 -3.65 18.59 0.02
N THR A 433 -2.45 18.29 -0.47
CA THR A 433 -2.03 18.47 -1.88
C THR A 433 -1.93 17.13 -2.63
N ARG A 434 -2.47 16.07 -2.04
CA ARG A 434 -2.57 14.75 -2.66
C ARG A 434 -3.71 14.74 -3.66
N CYS A 435 -3.49 14.16 -4.83
CA CYS A 435 -4.45 14.17 -5.93
C CYS A 435 -5.71 13.33 -5.67
N PHE A 436 -5.74 12.53 -4.60
CA PHE A 436 -6.89 11.73 -4.21
C PHE A 436 -7.63 12.29 -2.98
N PHE A 437 -7.17 13.41 -2.41
CA PHE A 437 -7.77 14.02 -1.22
C PHE A 437 -8.22 15.45 -1.52
N ASP A 438 -9.51 15.73 -1.31
CA ASP A 438 -10.11 17.06 -1.51
C ASP A 438 -10.00 17.91 -0.22
N GLY A 439 -8.76 18.21 0.18
CA GLY A 439 -8.46 18.92 1.43
C GLY A 439 -8.06 20.38 1.26
N ARG A 440 -7.45 20.71 0.12
CA ARG A 440 -7.06 22.06 -0.29
C ARG A 440 -7.06 22.10 -1.80
N GLU A 441 -7.83 23.02 -2.38
CA GLU A 441 -7.85 23.23 -3.83
C GLU A 441 -6.49 23.80 -4.30
N LEU A 442 -5.63 22.93 -4.82
CA LEU A 442 -4.52 23.28 -5.69
C LEU A 442 -5.12 23.92 -6.95
N ASN A 443 -4.60 25.08 -7.37
CA ASN A 443 -5.11 25.73 -8.58
C ASN A 443 -5.04 24.76 -9.77
N GLY A 444 -6.05 24.79 -10.63
CA GLY A 444 -6.12 23.95 -11.83
C GLY A 444 -6.25 22.43 -11.60
N SER A 445 -6.45 21.97 -10.35
CA SER A 445 -6.41 20.54 -10.03
C SER A 445 -7.78 19.87 -9.98
N VAL A 446 -7.80 18.57 -10.30
CA VAL A 446 -8.95 17.67 -10.18
C VAL A 446 -8.58 16.49 -9.27
N TYR A 447 -9.47 16.16 -8.33
CA TYR A 447 -9.24 15.13 -7.33
C TYR A 447 -10.02 13.86 -7.61
N GLY A 448 -9.42 12.72 -7.28
CA GLY A 448 -10.03 11.42 -7.40
C GLY A 448 -9.03 10.29 -7.20
N ALA A 449 -9.52 9.07 -6.94
CA ALA A 449 -8.66 7.91 -6.70
C ALA A 449 -7.64 7.67 -7.84
N MET A 450 -8.04 7.95 -9.08
CA MET A 450 -7.19 7.82 -10.28
C MET A 450 -6.52 9.12 -10.71
N SER A 451 -6.73 10.23 -9.99
CA SER A 451 -6.01 11.46 -10.30
C SER A 451 -4.53 11.34 -9.97
N ARG A 452 -3.69 11.92 -10.82
CA ARG A 452 -2.24 11.94 -10.67
C ARG A 452 -1.70 13.33 -10.94
N CYS A 453 -0.51 13.60 -10.44
CA CYS A 453 0.20 14.84 -10.65
C CYS A 453 0.90 14.86 -12.01
N PHE A 454 0.67 15.92 -12.77
CA PHE A 454 1.29 16.19 -14.06
C PHE A 454 2.17 17.44 -13.97
N ASP A 455 3.37 17.32 -14.51
CA ASP A 455 4.37 18.39 -14.49
C ASP A 455 3.96 19.53 -15.42
N ALA A 456 4.01 20.76 -14.91
CA ALA A 456 3.77 21.99 -15.64
C ALA A 456 5.04 22.87 -15.58
N PRO A 457 6.09 22.53 -16.35
CA PRO A 457 7.44 23.07 -16.14
C PRO A 457 7.56 24.58 -16.37
N ALA A 458 6.65 25.18 -17.14
CA ALA A 458 6.60 26.63 -17.37
C ALA A 458 5.62 27.36 -16.41
N GLY A 459 5.03 26.65 -15.45
CA GLY A 459 3.87 27.10 -14.70
C GLY A 459 2.60 27.14 -15.57
N PHE A 460 1.52 27.68 -15.00
CA PHE A 460 0.25 27.85 -15.69
C PHE A 460 -0.54 29.02 -15.10
N SER A 461 -1.57 29.46 -15.81
CA SER A 461 -2.51 30.47 -15.33
C SER A 461 -3.94 29.96 -15.38
N GLU A 462 -4.67 30.15 -14.28
CA GLU A 462 -6.08 29.79 -14.14
C GLU A 462 -6.91 31.06 -13.99
N SER A 463 -7.98 31.21 -14.77
CA SER A 463 -8.86 32.38 -14.74
C SER A 463 -8.10 33.72 -14.84
N GLY A 464 -7.03 33.76 -15.65
CA GLY A 464 -6.19 34.94 -15.85
C GLY A 464 -5.20 35.24 -14.70
N ARG A 465 -5.07 34.36 -13.70
CA ARG A 465 -4.10 34.49 -12.60
C ARG A 465 -3.00 33.46 -12.73
N SER A 466 -1.75 33.92 -12.73
CA SER A 466 -0.58 33.05 -12.70
C SER A 466 -0.54 32.24 -11.40
N SER A 467 -0.26 30.94 -11.52
CA SER A 467 -0.07 30.05 -10.39
C SER A 467 1.43 29.86 -10.13
N ALA A 468 1.84 29.99 -8.86
CA ALA A 468 3.18 29.63 -8.40
C ALA A 468 3.34 28.11 -8.20
N GLN A 469 2.78 27.32 -9.13
CA GLN A 469 2.79 25.87 -9.11
C GLN A 469 3.32 25.36 -10.45
N TYR A 470 4.13 24.31 -10.38
CA TYR A 470 4.77 23.63 -11.50
C TYR A 470 4.29 22.16 -11.60
N GLY A 471 3.18 21.85 -10.92
CA GLY A 471 2.46 20.60 -11.03
C GLY A 471 0.98 20.82 -10.70
N LEU A 472 0.11 20.00 -11.30
CA LEU A 472 -1.33 20.00 -11.00
C LEU A 472 -1.88 18.57 -11.08
N CYS A 473 -2.98 18.31 -10.37
CA CYS A 473 -3.66 17.03 -10.43
C CYS A 473 -4.65 16.97 -11.60
N ALA A 474 -4.62 15.89 -12.37
CA ALA A 474 -5.61 15.61 -13.40
C ALA A 474 -6.13 14.18 -13.26
N GLU A 475 -7.41 13.96 -13.61
CA GLU A 475 -8.01 12.63 -13.60
C GLU A 475 -7.40 11.80 -14.74
N VAL A 476 -7.03 10.55 -14.45
CA VAL A 476 -6.39 9.66 -15.42
C VAL A 476 -7.35 8.52 -15.77
N HIS A 477 -7.49 8.27 -17.06
CA HIS A 477 -8.15 7.08 -17.59
C HIS A 477 -7.12 6.21 -18.29
N CYS A 478 -6.81 5.06 -17.68
CA CYS A 478 -5.83 4.10 -18.16
C CYS A 478 -6.51 3.02 -19.01
N GLU A 479 -5.99 2.78 -20.21
CA GLU A 479 -6.52 1.74 -21.07
C GLU A 479 -6.04 0.36 -20.61
N THR A 480 -6.94 -0.60 -20.49
CA THR A 480 -6.61 -1.88 -19.81
C THR A 480 -5.79 -2.85 -20.68
N THR A 481 -5.83 -2.66 -22.01
CA THR A 481 -5.25 -3.60 -22.99
C THR A 481 -4.03 -3.06 -23.74
N THR A 482 -3.83 -1.75 -23.69
CA THR A 482 -2.74 -1.02 -24.35
C THR A 482 -1.94 -0.24 -23.32
N THR A 483 -0.81 0.33 -23.70
CA THR A 483 -0.01 1.23 -22.85
C THR A 483 -0.39 2.69 -23.09
N THR A 484 -1.67 2.97 -23.29
CA THR A 484 -2.20 4.31 -23.59
C THR A 484 -3.08 4.78 -22.44
N TYR A 485 -3.12 6.09 -22.24
CA TYR A 485 -3.98 6.69 -21.25
C TYR A 485 -4.44 8.08 -21.72
N SER A 486 -5.51 8.57 -21.13
CA SER A 486 -6.03 9.90 -21.35
C SER A 486 -6.21 10.64 -20.03
N VAL A 487 -6.25 11.97 -20.11
CA VAL A 487 -6.28 12.86 -18.96
C VAL A 487 -7.44 13.84 -19.07
N LYS A 488 -8.03 14.21 -17.94
CA LYS A 488 -9.04 15.26 -17.85
C LYS A 488 -8.62 16.27 -16.79
N VAL A 489 -8.32 17.48 -17.24
CA VAL A 489 -7.92 18.63 -16.41
C VAL A 489 -9.14 19.39 -15.90
N LYS A 490 -8.95 20.35 -14.98
CA LYS A 490 -10.04 21.14 -14.40
C LYS A 490 -10.84 21.89 -15.49
N GLY A 491 -12.17 21.85 -15.39
CA GLY A 491 -13.08 22.47 -16.36
C GLY A 491 -13.19 21.76 -17.72
N ALA A 492 -12.36 20.75 -18.01
CA ALA A 492 -12.48 19.98 -19.23
C ALA A 492 -13.68 19.02 -19.17
N THR A 493 -14.46 18.96 -20.24
CA THR A 493 -15.63 18.08 -20.35
C THR A 493 -15.28 16.67 -20.84
N MET A 494 -14.16 16.52 -21.53
CA MET A 494 -13.72 15.26 -22.16
C MET A 494 -12.29 14.91 -21.78
N TYR A 495 -12.01 13.61 -21.76
CA TYR A 495 -10.65 13.09 -21.66
C TYR A 495 -9.88 13.32 -22.96
N THR A 496 -8.62 13.72 -22.85
CA THR A 496 -7.70 13.94 -23.96
C THR A 496 -6.56 12.94 -23.90
N GLN A 497 -6.22 12.31 -25.02
CA GLN A 497 -5.12 11.36 -25.09
C GLN A 497 -3.79 12.02 -24.72
N CYS A 498 -3.06 11.41 -23.78
CA CYS A 498 -1.78 11.92 -23.31
C CYS A 498 -0.68 10.96 -23.76
N THR A 499 0.08 11.33 -24.79
CA THR A 499 1.14 10.47 -25.35
C THR A 499 2.45 10.74 -24.59
N PRO A 500 3.12 9.74 -23.98
CA PRO A 500 4.34 9.97 -23.21
C PRO A 500 5.38 10.81 -23.96
N GLY A 501 5.94 11.82 -23.29
CA GLY A 501 6.92 12.76 -23.85
C GLY A 501 6.32 13.92 -24.64
N THR A 502 5.01 13.93 -24.89
CA THR A 502 4.31 15.08 -25.50
C THR A 502 3.82 16.07 -24.45
N THR A 503 3.43 17.26 -24.88
CA THR A 503 2.81 18.28 -24.04
C THR A 503 1.37 18.54 -24.47
N LEU A 504 0.51 18.87 -23.51
CA LEU A 504 -0.86 19.30 -23.77
C LEU A 504 -1.05 20.73 -23.27
N THR A 505 -1.41 21.64 -24.18
CA THR A 505 -1.66 23.06 -23.86
C THR A 505 -2.97 23.19 -23.09
N LEU A 506 -2.92 23.69 -21.86
CA LEU A 506 -4.06 23.70 -20.93
C LEU A 506 -5.26 24.52 -21.45
N SER A 507 -5.01 25.68 -22.05
CA SER A 507 -6.05 26.55 -22.62
C SER A 507 -6.76 25.93 -23.84
N SER A 508 -6.19 24.90 -24.47
CA SER A 508 -6.86 24.12 -25.51
C SER A 508 -7.77 23.02 -24.96
N LEU A 509 -7.56 22.61 -23.69
CA LEU A 509 -8.32 21.55 -23.04
C LEU A 509 -9.51 22.10 -22.24
N SER A 510 -9.38 23.30 -21.67
CA SER A 510 -10.38 23.91 -20.80
C SER A 510 -10.26 25.43 -20.79
N SER A 511 -11.41 26.12 -20.78
CA SER A 511 -11.51 27.58 -20.65
C SER A 511 -11.09 28.12 -19.28
N ASP A 512 -10.96 27.24 -18.28
CA ASP A 512 -10.49 27.63 -16.95
C ASP A 512 -9.02 28.05 -16.97
N PHE A 513 -8.26 27.63 -17.99
CA PHE A 513 -6.85 27.96 -18.14
C PHE A 513 -6.64 29.03 -19.21
N SER A 514 -5.84 30.04 -18.88
CA SER A 514 -5.45 31.10 -19.82
C SER A 514 -4.06 30.87 -20.44
N ASP A 515 -3.19 30.11 -19.77
CA ASP A 515 -1.84 29.78 -20.25
C ASP A 515 -1.28 28.53 -19.54
N GLY A 516 -0.22 27.95 -20.11
CA GLY A 516 0.51 26.80 -19.56
C GLY A 516 0.26 25.49 -20.31
N HIS A 517 1.09 24.51 -20.01
CA HIS A 517 0.97 23.16 -20.55
C HIS A 517 1.39 22.13 -19.51
N ILE A 518 0.83 20.93 -19.62
CA ILE A 518 1.29 19.75 -18.87
C ILE A 518 2.15 18.85 -19.76
N THR A 519 3.09 18.15 -19.16
CA THR A 519 3.88 17.10 -19.83
C THR A 519 3.27 15.74 -19.56
N CYS A 520 3.10 14.93 -20.61
CA CYS A 520 2.60 13.56 -20.50
C CYS A 520 3.73 12.61 -20.05
N PRO A 521 3.66 12.05 -18.83
CA PRO A 521 4.69 11.16 -18.34
C PRO A 521 4.60 9.74 -18.92
N PRO A 522 5.56 8.85 -18.61
CA PRO A 522 5.45 7.43 -18.96
C PRO A 522 4.16 6.82 -18.39
N HIS A 523 3.49 5.97 -19.18
CA HIS A 523 2.24 5.30 -18.79
C HIS A 523 2.30 4.68 -17.39
N ASP A 524 3.35 3.93 -17.08
CA ASP A 524 3.47 3.20 -15.82
C ASP A 524 3.63 4.12 -14.59
N SER A 525 4.00 5.39 -14.77
CA SER A 525 4.05 6.36 -13.67
C SER A 525 2.67 6.86 -13.21
N VAL A 526 1.66 6.73 -14.06
CA VAL A 526 0.28 7.17 -13.76
C VAL A 526 -0.71 6.00 -13.72
N CYS A 527 -0.38 4.89 -14.39
CA CYS A 527 -1.21 3.69 -14.52
C CYS A 527 -0.56 2.42 -13.91
N GLY A 528 0.59 2.55 -13.22
CA GLY A 528 1.33 1.40 -12.67
C GLY A 528 0.62 0.69 -11.52
N ILE A 529 -0.19 1.42 -10.74
CA ILE A 529 -1.07 0.84 -9.71
C ILE A 529 -2.38 0.46 -10.39
N ARG A 530 -2.58 -0.84 -10.61
CA ARG A 530 -3.85 -1.37 -11.08
C ARG A 530 -4.74 -1.62 -9.86
N VAL A 531 -5.65 -0.70 -9.57
CA VAL A 531 -6.72 -0.97 -8.60
C VAL A 531 -7.69 -1.93 -9.29
N THR A 532 -7.58 -3.23 -8.99
CA THR A 532 -8.52 -4.23 -9.49
C THR A 532 -9.69 -4.35 -8.51
N THR A 533 -10.87 -4.04 -8.99
CA THR A 533 -12.14 -3.97 -8.28
C THR A 533 -13.02 -5.26 -8.45
N THR A 534 -12.47 -6.48 -8.54
CA THR A 534 -13.29 -7.68 -8.84
C THR A 534 -14.34 -7.90 -7.74
N PRO A 535 -15.63 -8.15 -8.05
CA PRO A 535 -16.61 -8.48 -7.02
C PRO A 535 -16.18 -9.75 -6.28
N ILE A 536 -16.16 -9.67 -4.95
CA ILE A 536 -16.10 -10.83 -4.07
C ILE A 536 -17.34 -11.66 -4.39
N ARG A 537 -17.14 -12.89 -4.89
CA ARG A 537 -18.22 -13.88 -4.99
C ARG A 537 -18.31 -14.67 -3.70
#